data_AF-A0A328UM91-F1
#
_entry.id   AF-A0A328UM91-F1
#
_cell.length_a   1.000
_cell.length_b   1.000
_cell.length_c   1.000
_cell.angle_alpha   90.00
_cell.angle_beta   90.00
_cell.angle_gamma   90.00
#
_symmetry.space_group_name_H-M   'P 1'
#
loop_
_entity.id
_entity.type
_entity.pdbx_description
1 polymer ?
#
loop_
_entity_poly.entity_id
_entity_poly.type
_entity_poly.pdbx_seq_one_letter_code
_entity_poly.pdbx_strand_id
1 'polypeptide(L)'
;MKKTAILSLLLVILLCFSACTSTGNSEASKSSSSETSQTETAESVSTVSSSEMFTDRDMEIGYDEETSARITLSGNSASCDSDAVQISDSTVTITDEGTYILSGTLNDGMIIVNAEDTDKIQLVLDNVEITSSTSAAIYVLEADKVFITTASDSENTLANGGEYVAIDDNNIDAVIFSKSDLTLNGAGTLTINAAAGHGIVSKDDLVLTSGTYNITAASHGLSGKDSVRIANGTYTITSGKDGIQAENTDDTSLGFLYIAGGTFTITADGDGISASAYLQIEDGSFTITTGEGSASVTMTTDTMEFGQRGGFQDQTTTTTEEDSVSQKGIKADGTITITGGTFTTDTVDDSIHSNSDILVSGGKFELRTGDDAIHSDAAVTIQNGDFTIAYCYEGIEGLSVTIDDGTFDITSVDDGINAGGGTDSSGFGGGRPGQEQFASSSDSYITINGGNFVIVSTGDCIDSNGALTINGGTLDLTCNGSGNTALDCDGTYTNNGGDVTTNDGSENNPGQMGGGMGGQGGMRPGR
;
A
#
# COMPACT_ATOMS: atom_id res chain seq x y z
N MET A 1 11.29 7.66 -53.07
CA MET A 1 11.92 8.89 -53.59
C MET A 1 11.58 10.01 -52.61
N LYS A 2 12.54 10.42 -51.76
CA LYS A 2 13.12 11.78 -51.71
C LYS A 2 12.04 12.87 -51.49
N LYS A 3 11.97 13.59 -50.36
CA LYS A 3 13.08 14.32 -49.70
C LYS A 3 12.64 14.97 -48.36
N THR A 4 13.48 14.78 -47.32
CA THR A 4 14.08 15.76 -46.36
C THR A 4 13.16 16.75 -45.60
N ALA A 5 13.04 16.69 -44.27
CA ALA A 5 14.01 17.07 -43.21
C ALA A 5 14.32 18.58 -43.15
N ILE A 6 14.15 19.21 -41.97
CA ILE A 6 15.15 20.09 -41.30
C ILE A 6 14.69 20.40 -39.86
N LEU A 7 15.60 20.01 -38.95
CA LEU A 7 15.76 20.38 -37.55
C LEU A 7 16.35 21.80 -37.43
N SER A 8 15.95 22.62 -36.46
CA SER A 8 16.78 23.74 -35.99
C SER A 8 16.51 24.11 -34.54
N LEU A 9 17.48 23.70 -33.73
CA LEU A 9 17.91 24.13 -32.40
C LEU A 9 18.11 25.66 -32.30
N LEU A 10 17.79 26.29 -31.17
CA LEU A 10 18.60 27.40 -30.63
C LEU A 10 18.47 27.53 -29.10
N LEU A 11 19.59 27.95 -28.52
CA LEU A 11 20.09 27.80 -27.15
C LEU A 11 20.37 29.21 -26.56
N VAL A 12 19.91 29.45 -25.33
CA VAL A 12 20.49 30.23 -24.19
C VAL A 12 20.79 31.75 -24.34
N ILE A 13 20.46 32.47 -23.25
CA ILE A 13 21.27 33.46 -22.47
C ILE A 13 20.44 34.71 -22.13
N LEU A 14 20.15 34.94 -20.83
CA LEU A 14 20.66 36.11 -20.08
C LEU A 14 20.31 36.05 -18.57
N LEU A 15 21.36 35.89 -17.75
CA LEU A 15 21.44 36.32 -16.34
C LEU A 15 21.66 37.84 -16.30
N CYS A 16 21.08 38.56 -15.32
CA CYS A 16 21.83 39.46 -14.43
C CYS A 16 20.99 40.39 -13.51
N PHE A 17 21.38 40.36 -12.22
CA PHE A 17 21.38 41.39 -11.16
C PHE A 17 20.08 41.84 -10.46
N SER A 18 20.05 41.59 -9.14
CA SER A 18 20.25 42.67 -8.16
C SER A 18 20.76 42.14 -6.81
N ALA A 19 22.00 42.52 -6.49
CA ALA A 19 22.58 42.48 -5.16
C ALA A 19 22.44 43.87 -4.54
N CYS A 20 21.98 43.95 -3.28
CA CYS A 20 22.14 45.14 -2.45
C CYS A 20 23.15 44.84 -1.33
N THR A 21 24.10 45.77 -1.21
CA THR A 21 25.23 45.76 -0.29
C THR A 21 24.93 46.69 0.90
N SER A 22 25.46 46.36 2.08
CA SER A 22 25.76 47.34 3.12
C SER A 22 27.14 47.04 3.72
N THR A 23 28.01 48.03 3.69
CA THR A 23 29.42 47.99 4.10
C THR A 23 29.59 48.53 5.52
N GLY A 24 30.52 47.95 6.29
CA GLY A 24 30.98 48.50 7.57
C GLY A 24 31.98 47.60 8.31
N ASN A 25 33.26 47.79 8.02
CA ASN A 25 34.41 47.01 8.50
C ASN A 25 34.90 47.43 9.89
N SER A 26 35.26 46.47 10.76
CA SER A 26 36.42 46.54 11.69
C SER A 26 36.66 45.21 12.41
N GLU A 27 37.89 44.69 12.30
CA GLU A 27 38.41 43.43 12.85
C GLU A 27 38.53 43.41 14.39
N ALA A 28 38.23 42.27 15.01
CA ALA A 28 39.01 41.65 16.09
C ALA A 28 38.52 40.21 16.37
N SER A 29 39.46 39.26 16.32
CA SER A 29 39.27 37.82 16.53
C SER A 29 38.76 37.45 17.93
N LYS A 30 37.82 36.51 18.01
CA LYS A 30 37.79 35.42 19.01
C LYS A 30 36.73 34.37 18.69
N SER A 31 37.13 33.12 18.93
CA SER A 31 36.41 31.84 18.80
C SER A 31 35.04 31.83 19.48
N SER A 32 34.03 31.36 18.75
CA SER A 32 32.80 30.75 19.22
C SER A 32 32.07 30.20 17.98
N SER A 33 32.09 28.87 17.81
CA SER A 33 31.27 28.16 16.84
C SER A 33 29.85 28.08 17.40
N SER A 34 29.00 29.01 16.99
CA SER A 34 27.56 28.91 17.13
C SER A 34 27.03 28.12 15.94
N GLU A 35 26.72 26.85 16.17
CA GLU A 35 25.95 26.06 15.23
C GLU A 35 24.56 26.67 15.11
N THR A 36 24.24 27.04 13.88
CA THR A 36 22.96 27.64 13.49
C THR A 36 22.04 26.48 13.17
N SER A 37 20.98 26.29 13.97
CA SER A 37 19.90 25.35 13.68
C SER A 37 19.38 25.63 12.27
N GLN A 38 19.63 24.68 11.36
CA GLN A 38 18.93 24.63 10.10
C GLN A 38 17.58 24.00 10.40
N THR A 39 16.52 24.82 10.33
CA THR A 39 15.16 24.32 10.28
C THR A 39 14.97 23.78 8.87
N GLU A 40 15.17 22.47 8.70
CA GLU A 40 14.75 21.78 7.49
C GLU A 40 13.22 21.86 7.45
N THR A 41 12.73 22.50 6.40
CA THR A 41 11.29 22.56 6.14
C THR A 41 10.96 21.24 5.48
N ALA A 42 10.17 20.38 6.14
CA ALA A 42 9.65 19.17 5.53
C ALA A 42 9.05 19.51 4.17
N GLU A 43 9.56 18.88 3.10
CA GLU A 43 8.93 19.00 1.79
C GLU A 43 7.53 18.39 1.90
N SER A 44 6.50 19.18 1.56
CA SER A 44 5.13 18.70 1.62
C SER A 44 4.91 17.62 0.57
N VAL A 45 4.59 16.40 1.01
CA VAL A 45 4.09 15.34 0.12
C VAL A 45 2.92 15.89 -0.68
N SER A 46 3.02 15.86 -2.02
CA SER A 46 1.97 16.39 -2.89
C SER A 46 0.86 15.36 -3.07
N THR A 47 -0.27 15.56 -2.38
CA THR A 47 -1.48 14.75 -2.57
C THR A 47 -2.18 15.11 -3.88
N VAL A 48 -2.68 14.13 -4.63
CA VAL A 48 -3.54 14.36 -5.80
C VAL A 48 -4.99 14.58 -5.37
N SER A 49 -5.77 15.31 -6.16
CA SER A 49 -7.17 15.63 -5.82
C SER A 49 -8.14 14.61 -6.42
N SER A 50 -9.16 14.22 -5.67
CA SER A 50 -10.28 13.36 -6.12
C SER A 50 -10.90 13.78 -7.46
N SER A 51 -11.00 15.08 -7.74
CA SER A 51 -11.57 15.59 -9.00
C SER A 51 -10.74 15.27 -10.24
N GLU A 52 -9.47 14.89 -10.07
CA GLU A 52 -8.58 14.49 -11.17
C GLU A 52 -8.61 12.97 -11.39
N MET A 53 -9.19 12.21 -10.45
CA MET A 53 -9.15 10.74 -10.46
C MET A 53 -10.33 10.11 -11.18
N PHE A 54 -11.45 10.83 -11.31
CA PHE A 54 -12.67 10.30 -11.92
C PHE A 54 -13.30 11.30 -12.88
N THR A 55 -13.84 10.82 -13.99
CA THR A 55 -14.67 11.62 -14.89
C THR A 55 -16.15 11.53 -14.51
N ASP A 56 -16.95 12.51 -14.93
CA ASP A 56 -18.42 12.45 -14.79
C ASP A 56 -18.99 11.17 -15.42
N ARG A 57 -18.38 10.68 -16.51
CA ARG A 57 -18.83 9.48 -17.20
C ARG A 57 -18.56 8.19 -16.40
N ASP A 58 -17.50 8.15 -15.59
CA ASP A 58 -17.19 7.01 -14.74
C ASP A 58 -18.22 6.85 -13.61
N MET A 59 -18.75 7.99 -13.14
CA MET A 59 -19.76 8.07 -12.08
C MET A 59 -21.19 7.84 -12.59
N GLU A 60 -21.42 7.99 -13.90
CA GLU A 60 -22.74 7.82 -14.50
C GLU A 60 -23.12 6.32 -14.59
N ILE A 61 -24.09 5.94 -13.76
CA ILE A 61 -24.67 4.59 -13.70
C ILE A 61 -25.96 4.45 -14.52
N GLY A 62 -26.52 5.55 -15.01
CA GLY A 62 -27.75 5.56 -15.80
C GLY A 62 -27.54 5.08 -17.23
N TYR A 63 -28.62 4.57 -17.80
CA TYR A 63 -28.73 4.18 -19.21
C TYR A 63 -30.19 4.26 -19.66
N ASP A 64 -30.41 4.42 -20.96
CA ASP A 64 -31.75 4.45 -21.55
C ASP A 64 -32.11 3.04 -22.06
N GLU A 65 -33.06 2.38 -21.39
CA GLU A 65 -33.52 1.04 -21.76
C GLU A 65 -34.16 0.96 -23.16
N GLU A 66 -34.76 2.04 -23.65
CA GLU A 66 -35.46 2.04 -24.93
C GLU A 66 -34.50 2.13 -26.11
N THR A 67 -33.38 2.84 -25.93
CA THR A 67 -32.36 3.02 -26.99
C THR A 67 -31.22 2.01 -26.90
N SER A 68 -31.09 1.30 -25.77
CA SER A 68 -30.04 0.30 -25.59
C SER A 68 -30.33 -1.00 -26.35
N ALA A 69 -29.30 -1.60 -26.93
CA ALA A 69 -29.43 -2.91 -27.57
C ALA A 69 -29.54 -4.01 -26.50
N ARG A 70 -30.55 -4.87 -26.59
CA ARG A 70 -30.73 -5.99 -25.65
C ARG A 70 -30.07 -7.25 -26.17
N ILE A 71 -29.20 -7.84 -25.36
CA ILE A 71 -28.54 -9.11 -25.61
C ILE A 71 -29.12 -10.12 -24.61
N THR A 72 -29.89 -11.08 -25.12
CA THR A 72 -30.49 -12.15 -24.30
C THR A 72 -29.62 -13.40 -24.38
N LEU A 73 -29.15 -13.87 -23.23
CA LEU A 73 -28.30 -15.04 -23.07
C LEU A 73 -29.16 -16.27 -22.76
N SER A 74 -29.00 -17.36 -23.53
CA SER A 74 -29.90 -18.51 -23.56
C SER A 74 -29.16 -19.86 -23.49
N GLY A 75 -28.37 -20.05 -22.44
CA GLY A 75 -27.61 -21.26 -22.14
C GLY A 75 -26.38 -21.40 -23.04
N ASN A 76 -26.55 -21.94 -24.25
CA ASN A 76 -25.45 -22.20 -25.18
C ASN A 76 -25.53 -21.33 -26.44
N SER A 77 -26.22 -20.19 -26.34
CA SER A 77 -26.45 -19.24 -27.43
C SER A 77 -26.88 -17.89 -26.88
N ALA A 78 -26.88 -16.86 -27.72
CA ALA A 78 -27.45 -15.56 -27.41
C ALA A 78 -28.30 -15.04 -28.58
N SER A 79 -29.06 -13.97 -28.35
CA SER A 79 -29.81 -13.25 -29.38
C SER A 79 -29.78 -11.74 -29.15
N CYS A 80 -29.63 -10.97 -30.23
CA CYS A 80 -29.72 -9.51 -30.27
C CYS A 80 -30.25 -9.09 -31.64
N ASP A 81 -31.03 -8.01 -31.68
CA ASP A 81 -31.59 -7.45 -32.93
C ASP A 81 -30.72 -6.34 -33.54
N SER A 82 -29.61 -5.97 -32.88
CA SER A 82 -28.70 -4.92 -33.35
C SER A 82 -27.65 -5.47 -34.33
N ASP A 83 -27.42 -4.76 -35.43
CA ASP A 83 -26.36 -5.08 -36.40
C ASP A 83 -24.95 -4.90 -35.81
N ALA A 84 -24.82 -4.16 -34.70
CA ALA A 84 -23.57 -3.97 -33.96
C ALA A 84 -23.17 -5.19 -33.07
N VAL A 85 -24.01 -6.24 -33.06
CA VAL A 85 -23.77 -7.45 -32.26
C VAL A 85 -23.71 -8.66 -33.17
N GLN A 86 -22.54 -9.29 -33.21
CA GLN A 86 -22.30 -10.52 -33.96
C GLN A 86 -22.33 -11.71 -32.99
N ILE A 87 -23.13 -12.72 -33.30
CA ILE A 87 -23.31 -13.90 -32.44
C ILE A 87 -22.89 -15.14 -33.21
N SER A 88 -21.91 -15.85 -32.67
CA SER A 88 -21.47 -17.16 -33.16
C SER A 88 -21.51 -18.14 -32.00
N ASP A 89 -22.53 -19.00 -31.99
CA ASP A 89 -22.82 -19.92 -30.88
C ASP A 89 -22.90 -19.16 -29.53
N SER A 90 -22.04 -19.49 -28.56
CA SER A 90 -21.96 -18.82 -27.25
C SER A 90 -20.99 -17.62 -27.21
N THR A 91 -20.44 -17.20 -28.35
CA THR A 91 -19.58 -16.01 -28.44
C THR A 91 -20.39 -14.84 -28.97
N VAL A 92 -20.41 -13.75 -28.21
CA VAL A 92 -21.09 -12.49 -28.56
C VAL A 92 -20.04 -11.42 -28.75
N THR A 93 -19.90 -10.88 -29.96
CA THR A 93 -18.97 -9.79 -30.27
C THR A 93 -19.72 -8.49 -30.53
N ILE A 94 -19.39 -7.46 -29.76
CA ILE A 94 -19.91 -6.09 -29.89
C ILE A 94 -18.89 -5.26 -30.69
N THR A 95 -19.34 -4.59 -31.76
CA THR A 95 -18.44 -3.93 -32.72
C THR A 95 -18.59 -2.42 -32.83
N ASP A 96 -19.64 -1.83 -32.28
CA ASP A 96 -19.93 -0.40 -32.49
C ASP A 96 -20.22 0.30 -31.16
N GLU A 97 -19.88 1.58 -31.05
CA GLU A 97 -20.23 2.46 -29.92
C GLU A 97 -21.70 2.29 -29.48
N GLY A 98 -21.95 2.18 -28.17
CA GLY A 98 -23.32 2.13 -27.65
C GLY A 98 -23.47 1.50 -26.27
N THR A 99 -24.73 1.39 -25.85
CA THR A 99 -25.13 0.74 -24.60
C THR A 99 -25.85 -0.57 -24.89
N TYR A 100 -25.40 -1.63 -24.21
CA TYR A 100 -25.86 -3.00 -24.40
C TYR A 100 -26.34 -3.55 -23.06
N ILE A 101 -27.60 -3.96 -22.99
CA ILE A 101 -28.18 -4.59 -21.79
C ILE A 101 -28.13 -6.10 -21.95
N LEU A 102 -27.33 -6.75 -21.11
CA LEU A 102 -27.16 -8.19 -21.07
C LEU A 102 -28.06 -8.76 -19.98
N SER A 103 -28.73 -9.87 -20.27
CA SER A 103 -29.54 -10.62 -19.29
C SER A 103 -29.60 -12.11 -19.62
N GLY A 104 -29.74 -12.95 -18.60
CA GLY A 104 -29.83 -14.41 -18.74
C GLY A 104 -28.48 -15.11 -18.57
N THR A 105 -28.38 -16.35 -19.06
CA THR A 105 -27.23 -17.23 -18.80
C THR A 105 -26.47 -17.63 -20.07
N LEU A 106 -25.14 -17.59 -20.04
CA LEU A 106 -24.25 -18.35 -20.93
C LEU A 106 -23.48 -19.38 -20.10
N ASN A 107 -23.71 -20.67 -20.35
CA ASN A 107 -23.10 -21.77 -19.60
C ASN A 107 -21.61 -21.96 -19.92
N ASP A 108 -21.23 -21.68 -21.16
CA ASP A 108 -19.86 -21.76 -21.66
C ASP A 108 -19.74 -20.83 -22.86
N GLY A 109 -19.32 -19.59 -22.62
CA GLY A 109 -19.32 -18.53 -23.61
C GLY A 109 -18.55 -17.30 -23.18
N MET A 110 -18.50 -16.31 -24.07
CA MET A 110 -17.73 -15.09 -23.89
C MET A 110 -18.44 -13.91 -24.54
N ILE A 111 -18.37 -12.75 -23.88
CA ILE A 111 -18.70 -11.45 -24.47
C ILE A 111 -17.39 -10.78 -24.87
N ILE A 112 -17.26 -10.41 -26.14
CA ILE A 112 -16.10 -9.73 -26.71
C ILE A 112 -16.50 -8.31 -27.09
N VAL A 113 -15.75 -7.32 -26.62
CA VAL A 113 -15.83 -5.94 -27.14
C VAL A 113 -14.66 -5.72 -28.09
N ASN A 114 -14.97 -5.46 -29.36
CA ASN A 114 -14.01 -5.23 -30.42
C ASN A 114 -14.54 -4.13 -31.35
N ALA A 115 -14.54 -2.91 -30.83
CA ALA A 115 -15.02 -1.70 -31.48
C ALA A 115 -13.84 -0.82 -31.97
N GLU A 116 -14.11 0.35 -32.53
CA GLU A 116 -13.04 1.29 -32.89
C GLU A 116 -12.31 1.81 -31.64
N ASP A 117 -11.03 2.16 -31.76
CA ASP A 117 -10.19 2.68 -30.67
C ASP A 117 -10.61 4.07 -30.16
N THR A 118 -11.64 4.66 -30.77
CA THR A 118 -12.30 5.89 -30.33
C THR A 118 -13.67 5.67 -29.68
N ASP A 119 -14.19 4.44 -29.70
CA ASP A 119 -15.55 4.13 -29.29
C ASP A 119 -15.65 3.84 -27.80
N LYS A 120 -16.70 4.37 -27.16
CA LYS A 120 -17.05 4.09 -25.75
C LYS A 120 -18.22 3.14 -25.65
N ILE A 121 -18.02 2.02 -24.96
CA ILE A 121 -19.01 0.96 -24.86
C ILE A 121 -19.52 0.86 -23.43
N GLN A 122 -20.83 0.76 -23.23
CA GLN A 122 -21.41 0.44 -21.93
C GLN A 122 -22.10 -0.92 -21.97
N LEU A 123 -21.63 -1.84 -21.14
CA LEU A 123 -22.25 -3.13 -20.87
C LEU A 123 -23.05 -3.01 -19.56
N VAL A 124 -24.36 -3.13 -19.65
CA VAL A 124 -25.25 -3.17 -18.49
C VAL A 124 -25.53 -4.63 -18.14
N LEU A 125 -25.13 -5.06 -16.95
CA LEU A 125 -25.38 -6.40 -16.44
C LEU A 125 -26.69 -6.41 -15.63
N ASP A 126 -27.71 -7.07 -16.17
CA ASP A 126 -29.03 -7.23 -15.58
C ASP A 126 -29.38 -8.71 -15.42
N ASN A 127 -29.01 -9.27 -14.27
CA ASN A 127 -29.23 -10.68 -13.91
C ASN A 127 -28.51 -11.62 -14.90
N VAL A 128 -27.23 -11.36 -15.10
CA VAL A 128 -26.35 -12.10 -16.01
C VAL A 128 -25.60 -13.20 -15.27
N GLU A 129 -25.56 -14.39 -15.86
CA GLU A 129 -24.67 -15.48 -15.44
C GLU A 129 -23.84 -15.94 -16.64
N ILE A 130 -22.53 -15.70 -16.64
CA ILE A 130 -21.64 -16.13 -17.73
C ILE A 130 -20.51 -16.96 -17.14
N THR A 131 -20.38 -18.20 -17.61
CA THR A 131 -19.19 -19.00 -17.39
C THR A 131 -18.45 -19.17 -18.71
N SER A 132 -17.13 -19.03 -18.69
CA SER A 132 -16.24 -19.38 -19.80
C SER A 132 -15.30 -20.49 -19.33
N SER A 133 -15.41 -21.68 -19.90
CA SER A 133 -14.64 -22.83 -19.41
C SER A 133 -13.14 -22.73 -19.66
N THR A 134 -12.75 -21.93 -20.66
CA THR A 134 -11.38 -21.90 -21.21
C THR A 134 -10.83 -20.49 -21.42
N SER A 135 -11.53 -19.43 -20.99
CA SER A 135 -11.05 -18.06 -21.16
C SER A 135 -11.81 -17.07 -20.26
N ALA A 136 -11.77 -15.77 -20.60
CA ALA A 136 -12.55 -14.73 -19.94
C ALA A 136 -14.06 -14.88 -20.19
N ALA A 137 -14.89 -14.42 -19.26
CA ALA A 137 -16.32 -14.25 -19.46
C ALA A 137 -16.60 -12.96 -20.25
N ILE A 138 -15.82 -11.90 -19.98
CA ILE A 138 -15.84 -10.64 -20.72
C ILE A 138 -14.41 -10.31 -21.16
N TYR A 139 -14.23 -10.13 -22.46
CA TYR A 139 -12.96 -9.76 -23.07
C TYR A 139 -13.10 -8.45 -23.85
N VAL A 140 -12.43 -7.38 -23.41
CA VAL A 140 -12.31 -6.14 -24.18
C VAL A 140 -11.00 -6.20 -24.98
N LEU A 141 -11.13 -6.48 -26.27
CA LEU A 141 -10.03 -6.56 -27.22
C LEU A 141 -9.61 -5.15 -27.69
N GLU A 142 -10.58 -4.31 -28.02
CA GLU A 142 -10.36 -2.95 -28.53
C GLU A 142 -11.61 -2.07 -28.31
N ALA A 143 -11.38 -0.87 -27.77
CA ALA A 143 -12.30 0.26 -27.58
C ALA A 143 -11.47 1.46 -27.04
N ASP A 144 -12.02 2.67 -27.01
CA ASP A 144 -11.45 3.79 -26.23
C ASP A 144 -11.60 3.49 -24.73
N LYS A 145 -12.83 3.19 -24.31
CA LYS A 145 -13.15 2.87 -22.92
C LYS A 145 -14.40 2.01 -22.80
N VAL A 146 -14.37 1.05 -21.89
CA VAL A 146 -15.54 0.20 -21.59
C VAL A 146 -16.05 0.47 -20.18
N PHE A 147 -17.36 0.61 -20.06
CA PHE A 147 -18.10 0.74 -18.81
C PHE A 147 -18.87 -0.55 -18.57
N ILE A 148 -18.69 -1.18 -17.41
CA ILE A 148 -19.50 -2.31 -16.95
C ILE A 148 -20.37 -1.81 -15.79
N THR A 149 -21.66 -1.66 -16.06
CA THR A 149 -22.65 -1.14 -15.11
C THR A 149 -23.52 -2.27 -14.58
N THR A 150 -23.55 -2.50 -13.27
CA THR A 150 -24.54 -3.41 -12.65
C THR A 150 -25.89 -2.70 -12.49
N ALA A 151 -26.93 -3.25 -13.12
CA ALA A 151 -28.29 -2.71 -13.01
C ALA A 151 -28.78 -2.73 -11.54
N SER A 152 -29.70 -1.83 -11.19
CA SER A 152 -30.26 -1.79 -9.82
C SER A 152 -30.88 -3.13 -9.45
N ASP A 153 -30.61 -3.58 -8.22
CA ASP A 153 -31.14 -4.81 -7.63
C ASP A 153 -30.80 -6.09 -8.41
N SER A 154 -29.86 -6.04 -9.37
CA SER A 154 -29.44 -7.20 -10.14
C SER A 154 -28.35 -7.99 -9.43
N GLU A 155 -28.38 -9.31 -9.59
CA GLU A 155 -27.32 -10.22 -9.16
C GLU A 155 -26.66 -10.81 -10.39
N ASN A 156 -25.37 -10.53 -10.58
CA ASN A 156 -24.62 -10.96 -11.75
C ASN A 156 -23.47 -11.86 -11.33
N THR A 157 -23.21 -12.92 -12.08
CA THR A 157 -22.11 -13.85 -11.84
C THR A 157 -21.31 -14.06 -13.11
N LEU A 158 -20.00 -13.84 -13.03
CA LEU A 158 -19.06 -14.15 -14.11
C LEU A 158 -18.00 -15.13 -13.59
N ALA A 159 -17.65 -16.13 -14.39
CA ALA A 159 -16.72 -17.17 -13.96
C ALA A 159 -15.80 -17.66 -15.10
N ASN A 160 -14.61 -18.12 -14.73
CA ASN A 160 -13.74 -18.91 -15.59
C ASN A 160 -13.66 -20.37 -15.11
N GLY A 161 -13.49 -21.31 -16.03
CA GLY A 161 -13.46 -22.76 -15.76
C GLY A 161 -12.13 -23.35 -15.29
N GLY A 162 -11.11 -22.51 -15.06
CA GLY A 162 -9.82 -22.92 -14.49
C GLY A 162 -8.64 -22.93 -15.47
N GLU A 163 -8.81 -22.54 -16.73
CA GLU A 163 -7.72 -22.35 -17.69
C GLU A 163 -7.99 -21.13 -18.59
N TYR A 164 -6.91 -20.56 -19.15
CA TYR A 164 -6.98 -19.57 -20.24
C TYR A 164 -6.25 -20.11 -21.46
N VAL A 165 -7.01 -20.55 -22.45
CA VAL A 165 -6.52 -20.99 -23.75
C VAL A 165 -6.41 -19.76 -24.64
N ALA A 166 -5.23 -19.54 -25.23
CA ALA A 166 -5.01 -18.44 -26.15
C ALA A 166 -5.97 -18.55 -27.35
N ILE A 167 -6.78 -17.51 -27.54
CA ILE A 167 -7.69 -17.36 -28.69
C ILE A 167 -7.16 -16.34 -29.71
N ASP A 168 -6.16 -15.57 -29.33
CA ASP A 168 -5.43 -14.60 -30.13
C ASP A 168 -4.00 -14.41 -29.55
N ASP A 169 -3.30 -13.35 -29.94
CA ASP A 169 -1.93 -13.05 -29.49
C ASP A 169 -1.88 -12.39 -28.09
N ASN A 170 -3.02 -12.19 -27.43
CA ASN A 170 -3.11 -11.55 -26.11
C ASN A 170 -3.10 -12.58 -24.99
N ASN A 171 -2.45 -12.21 -23.87
CA ASN A 171 -2.42 -13.03 -22.67
C ASN A 171 -3.65 -12.76 -21.80
N ILE A 172 -4.80 -13.31 -22.20
CA ILE A 172 -6.03 -13.24 -21.40
C ILE A 172 -5.80 -14.06 -20.13
N ASP A 173 -5.90 -13.41 -18.97
CA ASP A 173 -5.57 -14.01 -17.67
C ASP A 173 -6.59 -13.65 -16.58
N ALA A 174 -7.80 -13.18 -16.95
CA ALA A 174 -8.83 -12.75 -16.01
C ALA A 174 -10.27 -13.08 -16.45
N VAL A 175 -11.21 -13.16 -15.50
CA VAL A 175 -12.65 -13.33 -15.79
C VAL A 175 -13.20 -12.14 -16.58
N ILE A 176 -12.81 -10.93 -16.16
CA ILE A 176 -12.95 -9.72 -16.98
C ILE A 176 -11.55 -9.27 -17.34
N PHE A 177 -11.23 -9.32 -18.63
CA PHE A 177 -9.93 -8.89 -19.15
C PHE A 177 -10.13 -7.73 -20.13
N SER A 178 -9.46 -6.61 -19.90
CA SER A 178 -9.51 -5.46 -20.78
C SER A 178 -8.14 -5.03 -21.25
N LYS A 179 -8.01 -4.78 -22.55
CA LYS A 179 -6.84 -4.14 -23.17
C LYS A 179 -6.89 -2.61 -23.15
N SER A 180 -8.06 -2.05 -22.88
CA SER A 180 -8.32 -0.61 -22.81
C SER A 180 -8.74 -0.20 -21.40
N ASP A 181 -8.89 1.11 -21.18
CA ASP A 181 -9.52 1.65 -19.97
C ASP A 181 -10.84 0.95 -19.64
N LEU A 182 -10.97 0.56 -18.37
CA LEU A 182 -12.14 -0.14 -17.85
C LEU A 182 -12.72 0.61 -16.67
N THR A 183 -14.03 0.81 -16.68
CA THR A 183 -14.78 1.32 -15.54
C THR A 183 -15.85 0.35 -15.10
N LEU A 184 -15.93 0.07 -13.81
CA LEU A 184 -17.03 -0.64 -13.19
C LEU A 184 -17.82 0.29 -12.27
N ASN A 185 -19.13 0.25 -12.42
CA ASN A 185 -20.05 1.05 -11.62
C ASN A 185 -21.41 0.35 -11.50
N GLY A 186 -22.36 0.98 -10.80
CA GLY A 186 -23.73 0.52 -10.76
C GLY A 186 -24.27 0.31 -9.35
N ALA A 187 -25.50 -0.18 -9.28
CA ALA A 187 -26.24 -0.36 -8.04
C ALA A 187 -26.52 -1.85 -7.71
N GLY A 188 -26.15 -2.76 -8.61
CA GLY A 188 -26.29 -4.21 -8.41
C GLY A 188 -25.05 -4.87 -7.80
N THR A 189 -25.13 -6.19 -7.67
CA THR A 189 -24.03 -7.05 -7.20
C THR A 189 -23.38 -7.78 -8.37
N LEU A 190 -22.05 -7.84 -8.36
CA LEU A 190 -21.25 -8.63 -9.29
C LEU A 190 -20.39 -9.64 -8.51
N THR A 191 -20.62 -10.92 -8.76
CA THR A 191 -19.81 -12.02 -8.24
C THR A 191 -18.85 -12.51 -9.33
N ILE A 192 -17.56 -12.55 -9.03
CA ILE A 192 -16.49 -13.02 -9.91
C ILE A 192 -15.86 -14.28 -9.32
N ASN A 193 -15.86 -15.36 -10.09
CA ASN A 193 -15.21 -16.62 -9.73
C ASN A 193 -14.11 -16.96 -10.74
N ALA A 194 -12.88 -16.55 -10.43
CA ALA A 194 -11.69 -16.84 -11.22
C ALA A 194 -10.97 -18.07 -10.64
N ALA A 195 -11.38 -19.27 -11.06
CA ALA A 195 -10.75 -20.53 -10.67
C ALA A 195 -9.27 -20.62 -11.12
N ALA A 196 -8.91 -19.87 -12.16
CA ALA A 196 -7.53 -19.55 -12.52
C ALA A 196 -7.39 -18.06 -12.84
N GLY A 197 -6.16 -17.55 -12.71
CA GLY A 197 -5.83 -16.16 -13.03
C GLY A 197 -6.52 -15.14 -12.13
N HIS A 198 -6.68 -13.94 -12.64
CA HIS A 198 -7.17 -12.77 -11.93
C HIS A 198 -8.71 -12.67 -11.95
N GLY A 199 -9.27 -11.90 -11.04
CA GLY A 199 -10.68 -11.51 -11.10
C GLY A 199 -10.93 -10.55 -12.25
N ILE A 200 -10.39 -9.33 -12.13
CA ILE A 200 -10.59 -8.23 -13.08
C ILE A 200 -9.24 -7.63 -13.45
N VAL A 201 -8.95 -7.52 -14.74
CA VAL A 201 -7.73 -6.92 -15.29
C VAL A 201 -8.06 -5.80 -16.27
N SER A 202 -7.39 -4.66 -16.11
CA SER A 202 -7.21 -3.66 -17.16
C SER A 202 -5.72 -3.54 -17.49
N LYS A 203 -5.37 -3.54 -18.78
CA LYS A 203 -4.00 -3.26 -19.24
C LYS A 203 -3.69 -1.77 -19.33
N ASP A 204 -4.68 -0.91 -19.07
CA ASP A 204 -4.55 0.53 -18.86
C ASP A 204 -5.13 0.89 -17.48
N ASP A 205 -6.03 1.88 -17.39
CA ASP A 205 -6.67 2.26 -16.14
C ASP A 205 -7.82 1.31 -15.75
N LEU A 206 -7.91 0.99 -14.46
CA LEU A 206 -9.07 0.32 -13.85
C LEU A 206 -9.76 1.26 -12.86
N VAL A 207 -11.00 1.63 -13.14
CA VAL A 207 -11.78 2.55 -12.31
C VAL A 207 -13.00 1.87 -11.73
N LEU A 208 -13.25 2.02 -10.43
CA LEU A 208 -14.44 1.50 -9.75
C LEU A 208 -15.12 2.64 -8.98
N THR A 209 -16.35 2.98 -9.32
CA THR A 209 -17.01 4.17 -8.74
C THR A 209 -18.16 3.86 -7.79
N SER A 210 -18.76 2.68 -7.89
CA SER A 210 -19.89 2.22 -7.08
C SER A 210 -20.14 0.73 -7.31
N GLY A 211 -21.05 0.12 -6.54
CA GLY A 211 -21.47 -1.27 -6.70
C GLY A 211 -21.05 -2.17 -5.54
N THR A 212 -21.47 -3.44 -5.62
CA THR A 212 -21.05 -4.50 -4.69
C THR A 212 -20.33 -5.60 -5.47
N TYR A 213 -19.11 -5.92 -5.06
CA TYR A 213 -18.24 -6.88 -5.74
C TYR A 213 -17.81 -7.99 -4.80
N ASN A 214 -18.12 -9.23 -5.17
CA ASN A 214 -17.66 -10.44 -4.47
C ASN A 214 -16.70 -11.17 -5.39
N ILE A 215 -15.40 -11.16 -5.09
CA ILE A 215 -14.36 -11.65 -5.99
C ILE A 215 -13.61 -12.79 -5.30
N THR A 216 -13.57 -13.95 -5.94
CA THR A 216 -12.64 -15.04 -5.60
C THR A 216 -11.72 -15.27 -6.79
N ALA A 217 -10.41 -15.14 -6.60
CA ALA A 217 -9.42 -15.28 -7.66
C ALA A 217 -8.23 -16.14 -7.23
N ALA A 218 -7.76 -17.01 -8.14
CA ALA A 218 -6.55 -17.80 -7.90
C ALA A 218 -5.25 -16.96 -7.95
N SER A 219 -5.31 -15.76 -8.52
CA SER A 219 -4.23 -14.78 -8.58
C SER A 219 -4.74 -13.46 -7.96
N HIS A 220 -4.37 -12.29 -8.51
CA HIS A 220 -4.87 -11.00 -8.01
C HIS A 220 -6.40 -10.85 -8.14
N GLY A 221 -7.04 -10.22 -7.16
CA GLY A 221 -8.47 -9.90 -7.21
C GLY A 221 -8.78 -8.84 -8.27
N LEU A 222 -8.21 -7.64 -8.08
CA LEU A 222 -8.24 -6.53 -9.02
C LEU A 222 -6.81 -6.22 -9.48
N SER A 223 -6.60 -6.00 -10.77
CA SER A 223 -5.29 -5.62 -11.33
C SER A 223 -5.47 -4.55 -12.41
N GLY A 224 -4.88 -3.39 -12.20
CA GLY A 224 -4.77 -2.32 -13.19
C GLY A 224 -3.31 -2.09 -13.54
N LYS A 225 -2.98 -1.94 -14.82
CA LYS A 225 -1.59 -1.65 -15.20
C LYS A 225 -1.23 -0.22 -14.85
N ASP A 226 -2.02 0.75 -15.33
CA ASP A 226 -1.66 2.16 -15.22
C ASP A 226 -2.15 2.77 -13.91
N SER A 227 -3.35 2.37 -13.49
CA SER A 227 -3.87 2.73 -12.18
C SER A 227 -5.01 1.81 -11.76
N VAL A 228 -5.24 1.78 -10.45
CA VAL A 228 -6.52 1.37 -9.89
C VAL A 228 -7.08 2.54 -9.10
N ARG A 229 -8.27 3.02 -9.48
CA ARG A 229 -8.92 4.19 -8.88
C ARG A 229 -10.30 3.83 -8.37
N ILE A 230 -10.52 3.99 -7.08
CA ILE A 230 -11.75 3.58 -6.39
C ILE A 230 -12.41 4.78 -5.74
N ALA A 231 -13.61 5.14 -6.19
CA ALA A 231 -14.35 6.24 -5.58
C ALA A 231 -15.18 5.78 -4.38
N ASN A 232 -15.88 4.66 -4.53
CA ASN A 232 -16.75 4.07 -3.53
C ASN A 232 -17.18 2.66 -3.98
N GLY A 233 -17.81 1.90 -3.09
CA GLY A 233 -18.34 0.57 -3.34
C GLY A 233 -18.17 -0.36 -2.13
N THR A 234 -18.65 -1.58 -2.26
CA THR A 234 -18.39 -2.67 -1.31
C THR A 234 -17.62 -3.79 -2.01
N TYR A 235 -16.49 -4.20 -1.44
CA TYR A 235 -15.58 -5.17 -2.02
C TYR A 235 -15.32 -6.29 -1.01
N THR A 236 -15.69 -7.51 -1.36
CA THR A 236 -15.27 -8.73 -0.66
C THR A 236 -14.35 -9.51 -1.60
N ILE A 237 -13.07 -9.57 -1.28
CA ILE A 237 -12.03 -10.15 -2.16
C ILE A 237 -11.31 -11.28 -1.44
N THR A 238 -11.22 -12.43 -2.09
CA THR A 238 -10.33 -13.53 -1.71
C THR A 238 -9.39 -13.82 -2.88
N SER A 239 -8.09 -13.69 -2.68
CA SER A 239 -7.08 -13.79 -3.76
C SER A 239 -5.93 -14.72 -3.39
N GLY A 240 -5.47 -15.52 -4.35
CA GLY A 240 -4.25 -16.35 -4.23
C GLY A 240 -2.94 -15.57 -4.42
N LYS A 241 -3.05 -14.27 -4.67
CA LYS A 241 -1.97 -13.27 -4.61
C LYS A 241 -2.56 -12.01 -3.97
N ASP A 242 -2.21 -10.83 -4.47
CA ASP A 242 -2.68 -9.57 -3.90
C ASP A 242 -4.19 -9.34 -4.10
N GLY A 243 -4.83 -8.70 -3.13
CA GLY A 243 -6.25 -8.35 -3.22
C GLY A 243 -6.50 -7.33 -4.32
N ILE A 244 -5.79 -6.20 -4.24
CA ILE A 244 -5.85 -5.10 -5.20
C ILE A 244 -4.42 -4.72 -5.59
N GLN A 245 -4.13 -4.76 -6.89
CA GLN A 245 -2.80 -4.46 -7.42
C GLN A 245 -2.87 -3.37 -8.50
N ALA A 246 -1.96 -2.40 -8.43
CA ALA A 246 -1.60 -1.55 -9.55
C ALA A 246 -0.11 -1.68 -9.85
N GLU A 247 0.26 -2.09 -11.06
CA GLU A 247 1.67 -2.29 -11.43
C GLU A 247 1.95 -1.90 -12.89
N ASN A 248 2.90 -0.98 -13.07
CA ASN A 248 3.46 -0.66 -14.38
C ASN A 248 4.99 -0.75 -14.36
N THR A 249 5.53 -1.75 -15.05
CA THR A 249 6.98 -1.97 -15.17
C THR A 249 7.63 -1.21 -16.33
N ASP A 250 6.83 -0.60 -17.21
CA ASP A 250 7.30 0.18 -18.36
C ASP A 250 7.45 1.67 -18.04
N ASP A 251 6.57 2.22 -17.19
CA ASP A 251 6.55 3.63 -16.75
C ASP A 251 6.29 3.73 -15.25
N THR A 252 7.32 4.13 -14.49
CA THR A 252 7.29 4.21 -13.02
C THR A 252 6.43 5.36 -12.48
N SER A 253 5.89 6.22 -13.34
CA SER A 253 4.89 7.23 -12.94
C SER A 253 3.46 6.68 -12.93
N LEU A 254 3.26 5.48 -13.46
CA LEU A 254 2.01 4.72 -13.50
C LEU A 254 2.10 3.54 -12.51
N GLY A 255 1.04 2.75 -12.42
CA GLY A 255 0.92 1.69 -11.41
C GLY A 255 0.57 2.25 -10.02
N PHE A 256 -0.22 3.32 -9.97
CA PHE A 256 -0.65 3.94 -8.73
C PHE A 256 -2.05 3.49 -8.29
N LEU A 257 -2.30 3.60 -6.98
CA LEU A 257 -3.59 3.33 -6.36
C LEU A 257 -4.17 4.60 -5.74
N TYR A 258 -5.44 4.84 -6.01
CA TYR A 258 -6.19 5.93 -5.41
C TYR A 258 -7.52 5.43 -4.87
N ILE A 259 -7.82 5.68 -3.59
CA ILE A 259 -9.06 5.28 -2.93
C ILE A 259 -9.67 6.50 -2.25
N ALA A 260 -10.79 7.00 -2.77
CA ALA A 260 -11.55 8.06 -2.11
C ALA A 260 -12.38 7.53 -0.93
N GLY A 261 -12.84 6.29 -1.01
CA GLY A 261 -13.76 5.68 -0.06
C GLY A 261 -14.18 4.27 -0.46
N GLY A 262 -15.06 3.68 0.36
CA GLY A 262 -15.61 2.34 0.14
C GLY A 262 -15.52 1.45 1.38
N THR A 263 -15.98 0.22 1.25
CA THR A 263 -15.84 -0.83 2.27
C THR A 263 -15.14 -2.04 1.66
N PHE A 264 -14.08 -2.50 2.29
CA PHE A 264 -13.18 -3.53 1.79
C PHE A 264 -13.03 -4.64 2.84
N THR A 265 -13.33 -5.87 2.45
CA THR A 265 -12.99 -7.09 3.19
C THR A 265 -12.08 -7.90 2.27
N ILE A 266 -10.79 -7.98 2.59
CA ILE A 266 -9.76 -8.58 1.73
C ILE A 266 -9.08 -9.71 2.49
N THR A 267 -9.03 -10.89 1.88
CA THR A 267 -8.17 -12.01 2.28
C THR A 267 -7.26 -12.34 1.12
N ALA A 268 -5.95 -12.12 1.29
CA ALA A 268 -4.97 -12.27 0.22
C ALA A 268 -3.84 -13.21 0.66
N ASP A 269 -3.43 -14.14 -0.19
CA ASP A 269 -2.21 -14.93 0.08
C ASP A 269 -0.94 -14.07 -0.11
N GLY A 270 -1.04 -13.00 -0.90
CA GLY A 270 -0.02 -11.96 -1.07
C GLY A 270 -0.35 -10.69 -0.27
N ASP A 271 -0.14 -9.53 -0.88
CA ASP A 271 -0.43 -8.24 -0.25
C ASP A 271 -1.94 -7.94 -0.23
N GLY A 272 -2.45 -7.23 0.77
CA GLY A 272 -3.85 -6.79 0.76
C GLY A 272 -4.11 -5.81 -0.39
N ILE A 273 -3.31 -4.76 -0.43
CA ILE A 273 -3.33 -3.69 -1.44
C ILE A 273 -1.88 -3.35 -1.80
N SER A 274 -1.53 -3.31 -3.09
CA SER A 274 -0.15 -3.12 -3.57
C SER A 274 -0.06 -2.18 -4.79
N ALA A 275 0.78 -1.15 -4.71
CA ALA A 275 1.05 -0.19 -5.78
C ALA A 275 2.54 -0.09 -6.13
N SER A 276 2.90 -0.11 -7.41
CA SER A 276 4.30 0.08 -7.83
C SER A 276 4.74 1.56 -7.91
N ALA A 277 3.80 2.51 -7.89
CA ALA A 277 4.11 3.94 -7.85
C ALA A 277 3.76 4.57 -6.50
N TYR A 278 2.54 5.06 -6.31
CA TYR A 278 2.09 5.62 -5.02
C TYR A 278 0.73 5.08 -4.66
N LEU A 279 0.38 5.20 -3.38
CA LEU A 279 -0.93 4.83 -2.86
C LEU A 279 -1.50 5.97 -2.03
N GLN A 280 -2.69 6.46 -2.42
CA GLN A 280 -3.41 7.50 -1.69
C GLN A 280 -4.79 7.00 -1.27
N ILE A 281 -5.07 7.06 0.05
CA ILE A 281 -6.37 6.77 0.66
C ILE A 281 -6.91 8.04 1.32
N GLU A 282 -8.08 8.50 0.88
CA GLU A 282 -8.76 9.64 1.53
C GLU A 282 -9.63 9.19 2.71
N ASP A 283 -10.40 8.11 2.52
CA ASP A 283 -11.33 7.54 3.51
C ASP A 283 -11.66 6.08 3.15
N GLY A 284 -12.46 5.41 3.97
CA GLY A 284 -12.96 4.06 3.73
C GLY A 284 -12.92 3.16 4.97
N SER A 285 -13.49 1.96 4.85
CA SER A 285 -13.44 0.92 5.88
C SER A 285 -12.72 -0.30 5.34
N PHE A 286 -11.60 -0.68 5.95
CA PHE A 286 -10.72 -1.76 5.49
C PHE A 286 -10.63 -2.84 6.57
N THR A 287 -10.93 -4.08 6.19
CA THR A 287 -10.64 -5.28 6.95
C THR A 287 -9.76 -6.17 6.08
N ILE A 288 -8.48 -6.29 6.42
CA ILE A 288 -7.47 -6.95 5.59
C ILE A 288 -6.80 -8.05 6.39
N THR A 289 -6.79 -9.26 5.82
CA THR A 289 -5.99 -10.38 6.31
C THR A 289 -5.07 -10.85 5.19
N THR A 290 -3.78 -10.94 5.46
CA THR A 290 -2.81 -11.50 4.53
C THR A 290 -2.26 -12.82 5.06
N GLY A 291 -2.03 -13.78 4.16
CA GLY A 291 -1.61 -15.13 4.52
C GLY A 291 -2.50 -15.73 5.63
N GLU A 292 -1.84 -16.28 6.66
CA GLU A 292 -2.52 -16.85 7.84
C GLU A 292 -2.61 -15.84 9.02
N GLY A 293 -2.36 -14.55 8.74
CA GLY A 293 -2.33 -13.47 9.72
C GLY A 293 -1.15 -13.51 10.68
N SER A 294 -1.12 -12.56 11.61
CA SER A 294 -0.01 -12.33 12.54
C SER A 294 0.23 -13.52 13.47
N ALA A 295 -0.82 -14.31 13.74
CA ALA A 295 -0.75 -15.50 14.58
C ALA A 295 0.13 -16.63 13.98
N SER A 296 0.48 -16.54 12.70
CA SER A 296 1.38 -17.48 12.02
C SER A 296 2.86 -17.17 12.27
N VAL A 297 3.18 -15.95 12.71
CA VAL A 297 4.55 -15.52 13.01
C VAL A 297 4.85 -15.71 14.49
N THR A 298 6.05 -16.22 14.79
CA THR A 298 6.55 -16.29 16.16
C THR A 298 7.65 -15.27 16.34
N MET A 299 7.32 -14.15 16.99
CA MET A 299 8.27 -13.13 17.38
C MET A 299 9.11 -13.58 18.57
N THR A 300 10.41 -13.79 18.35
CA THR A 300 11.33 -14.16 19.42
C THR A 300 11.93 -12.91 20.06
N THR A 301 11.72 -12.74 21.36
CA THR A 301 12.50 -11.80 22.18
C THR A 301 13.89 -12.41 22.33
N ASP A 302 14.85 -12.01 21.51
CA ASP A 302 16.16 -12.63 21.48
C ASP A 302 16.99 -12.21 22.71
N THR A 303 16.62 -12.72 23.89
CA THR A 303 17.53 -12.79 25.02
C THR A 303 18.60 -13.80 24.65
N MET A 304 19.69 -13.34 24.02
CA MET A 304 20.89 -14.14 23.89
C MET A 304 21.41 -14.45 25.30
N GLU A 305 20.92 -15.54 25.87
CA GLU A 305 21.49 -16.14 27.07
C GLU A 305 22.93 -16.53 26.73
N PHE A 306 23.88 -15.71 27.16
CA PHE A 306 25.32 -15.93 26.98
C PHE A 306 25.78 -17.09 27.90
N GLY A 307 25.27 -18.28 27.62
CA GLY A 307 25.42 -19.51 28.39
C GLY A 307 25.97 -20.63 27.53
N GLN A 308 27.31 -20.73 27.50
CA GLN A 308 28.05 -21.96 27.21
C GLN A 308 27.80 -22.65 25.85
N ARG A 309 28.66 -22.32 24.87
CA ARG A 309 28.99 -23.15 23.69
C ARG A 309 28.82 -24.66 23.95
N GLY A 310 27.91 -25.32 23.22
CA GLY A 310 27.94 -26.77 23.11
C GLY A 310 26.71 -27.43 22.51
N GLY A 311 26.44 -27.25 21.21
CA GLY A 311 25.54 -28.16 20.48
C GLY A 311 24.99 -27.60 19.17
N PHE A 312 25.80 -27.57 18.12
CA PHE A 312 25.25 -27.52 16.75
C PHE A 312 24.46 -28.81 16.51
N GLN A 313 23.13 -28.73 16.51
CA GLN A 313 22.30 -29.71 15.82
C GLN A 313 21.94 -29.16 14.45
N ASP A 314 22.58 -29.79 13.48
CA ASP A 314 22.34 -29.73 12.04
C ASP A 314 20.85 -29.99 11.75
N GLN A 315 20.07 -28.92 11.63
CA GLN A 315 18.79 -28.95 10.94
C GLN A 315 19.03 -28.36 9.56
N THR A 316 19.43 -29.24 8.67
CA THR A 316 19.58 -28.99 7.24
C THR A 316 18.18 -28.79 6.64
N THR A 317 17.64 -27.58 6.77
CA THR A 317 16.49 -27.15 5.97
C THR A 317 17.07 -26.59 4.68
N THR A 318 17.08 -27.41 3.63
CA THR A 318 17.23 -26.93 2.25
C THR A 318 16.01 -26.08 1.92
N THR A 319 16.06 -24.78 2.20
CA THR A 319 15.21 -23.79 1.54
C THR A 319 15.88 -23.48 0.20
N THR A 320 15.27 -23.97 -0.88
CA THR A 320 15.41 -23.31 -2.18
C THR A 320 15.05 -21.84 -1.97
N GLU A 321 15.82 -20.92 -2.56
CA GLU A 321 15.41 -19.51 -2.69
C GLU A 321 14.14 -19.50 -3.56
N GLU A 322 12.99 -19.62 -2.90
CA GLU A 322 11.73 -19.15 -3.42
C GLU A 322 11.65 -17.69 -3.00
N ASP A 323 11.40 -16.80 -3.97
CA ASP A 323 11.08 -15.40 -3.71
C ASP A 323 10.01 -15.40 -2.60
N SER A 324 10.33 -14.85 -1.43
CA SER A 324 9.35 -14.80 -0.34
C SER A 324 8.15 -14.00 -0.80
N VAL A 325 6.96 -14.58 -0.68
CA VAL A 325 5.72 -13.88 -1.01
C VAL A 325 5.61 -12.67 -0.09
N SER A 326 5.41 -11.48 -0.66
CA SER A 326 5.07 -10.27 0.10
C SER A 326 3.68 -10.47 0.69
N GLN A 327 3.53 -10.28 2.01
CA GLN A 327 2.27 -10.52 2.72
C GLN A 327 1.89 -9.30 3.56
N LYS A 328 2.09 -8.10 3.01
CA LYS A 328 1.86 -6.83 3.69
C LYS A 328 0.42 -6.37 3.51
N GLY A 329 -0.13 -5.65 4.48
CA GLY A 329 -1.52 -5.19 4.43
C GLY A 329 -1.75 -4.16 3.32
N ILE A 330 -1.09 -3.02 3.43
CA ILE A 330 -1.12 -1.91 2.48
C ILE A 330 0.31 -1.56 2.10
N LYS A 331 0.64 -1.70 0.82
CA LYS A 331 2.00 -1.55 0.31
C LYS A 331 2.07 -0.58 -0.87
N ALA A 332 3.11 0.24 -0.90
CA ALA A 332 3.52 0.94 -2.11
C ALA A 332 5.06 1.00 -2.24
N ASP A 333 5.57 0.87 -3.45
CA ASP A 333 7.01 1.05 -3.70
C ASP A 333 7.43 2.53 -3.56
N GLY A 334 6.52 3.46 -3.85
CA GLY A 334 6.66 4.87 -3.52
C GLY A 334 5.73 5.27 -2.38
N THR A 335 5.33 6.54 -2.32
CA THR A 335 4.71 7.11 -1.13
C THR A 335 3.34 6.52 -0.80
N ILE A 336 3.05 6.41 0.50
CA ILE A 336 1.70 6.18 1.02
C ILE A 336 1.18 7.45 1.66
N THR A 337 -0.03 7.87 1.27
CA THR A 337 -0.76 8.94 1.96
C THR A 337 -2.12 8.46 2.43
N ILE A 338 -2.39 8.55 3.73
CA ILE A 338 -3.67 8.22 4.35
C ILE A 338 -4.23 9.48 5.01
N THR A 339 -5.36 9.97 4.53
CA THR A 339 -6.02 11.16 5.10
C THR A 339 -7.03 10.78 6.20
N GLY A 340 -7.62 9.59 6.10
CA GLY A 340 -8.68 9.11 6.97
C GLY A 340 -9.05 7.66 6.69
N GLY A 341 -10.15 7.20 7.28
CA GLY A 341 -10.65 5.83 7.18
C GLY A 341 -10.49 5.01 8.46
N THR A 342 -10.99 3.78 8.43
CA THR A 342 -10.86 2.79 9.50
C THR A 342 -10.17 1.54 8.98
N PHE A 343 -9.10 1.11 9.63
CA PHE A 343 -8.24 0.01 9.21
C PHE A 343 -8.22 -1.04 10.31
N THR A 344 -8.63 -2.26 9.97
CA THR A 344 -8.44 -3.44 10.80
C THR A 344 -7.60 -4.43 10.02
N THR A 345 -6.35 -4.65 10.44
CA THR A 345 -5.41 -5.52 9.74
C THR A 345 -4.98 -6.68 10.63
N ASP A 346 -4.80 -7.84 10.02
CA ASP A 346 -4.18 -9.02 10.61
C ASP A 346 -3.24 -9.64 9.57
N THR A 347 -1.97 -9.24 9.59
CA THR A 347 -1.01 -9.48 8.49
C THR A 347 0.16 -10.36 8.93
N VAL A 348 0.71 -11.16 8.01
CA VAL A 348 1.95 -11.93 8.28
C VAL A 348 3.18 -11.03 8.32
N ASP A 349 3.20 -10.02 7.46
CA ASP A 349 4.25 -9.02 7.35
C ASP A 349 3.63 -7.66 7.73
N ASP A 350 4.25 -6.54 7.36
CA ASP A 350 3.82 -5.21 7.76
C ASP A 350 2.35 -4.91 7.50
N SER A 351 1.71 -4.17 8.41
CA SER A 351 0.34 -3.70 8.17
C SER A 351 0.29 -2.57 7.14
N ILE A 352 1.23 -1.61 7.21
CA ILE A 352 1.37 -0.51 6.25
C ILE A 352 2.86 -0.35 5.93
N HIS A 353 3.23 -0.43 4.66
CA HIS A 353 4.64 -0.44 4.24
C HIS A 353 4.88 0.40 3.00
N SER A 354 5.94 1.20 3.02
CA SER A 354 6.40 1.96 1.87
C SER A 354 7.91 1.93 1.72
N ASN A 355 8.42 1.76 0.50
CA ASN A 355 9.85 1.97 0.23
C ASN A 355 10.19 3.49 0.11
N SER A 356 9.24 4.35 0.46
CA SER A 356 9.33 5.81 0.46
C SER A 356 8.51 6.37 1.63
N ASP A 357 8.13 7.64 1.58
CA ASP A 357 7.49 8.31 2.70
C ASP A 357 6.07 7.80 2.98
N ILE A 358 5.73 7.70 4.25
CA ILE A 358 4.37 7.49 4.75
C ILE A 358 3.88 8.77 5.41
N LEU A 359 2.73 9.28 4.95
CA LEU A 359 2.01 10.38 5.58
C LEU A 359 0.62 9.91 6.06
N VAL A 360 0.38 9.97 7.36
CA VAL A 360 -0.94 9.74 7.97
C VAL A 360 -1.47 11.05 8.54
N SER A 361 -2.54 11.60 7.95
CA SER A 361 -3.17 12.84 8.44
C SER A 361 -4.31 12.58 9.44
N GLY A 362 -4.81 11.35 9.48
CA GLY A 362 -5.93 10.93 10.33
C GLY A 362 -6.39 9.51 10.04
N GLY A 363 -7.36 9.03 10.81
CA GLY A 363 -7.95 7.69 10.67
C GLY A 363 -8.00 6.94 12.00
N LYS A 364 -8.54 5.72 11.96
CA LYS A 364 -8.54 4.78 13.08
C LYS A 364 -7.89 3.47 12.63
N PHE A 365 -6.92 2.98 13.40
CA PHE A 365 -6.08 1.84 13.06
C PHE A 365 -6.13 0.81 14.19
N GLU A 366 -6.63 -0.38 13.90
CA GLU A 366 -6.61 -1.56 14.77
C GLU A 366 -5.71 -2.61 14.10
N LEU A 367 -4.42 -2.61 14.45
CA LEU A 367 -3.38 -3.32 13.71
C LEU A 367 -2.86 -4.52 14.50
N ARG A 368 -2.71 -5.65 13.80
CA ARG A 368 -1.97 -6.83 14.22
C ARG A 368 -1.14 -7.31 13.06
N THR A 369 0.13 -7.55 13.32
CA THR A 369 1.12 -7.79 12.26
C THR A 369 2.17 -8.76 12.77
N GLY A 370 2.65 -9.59 11.85
CA GLY A 370 3.78 -10.49 12.05
C GLY A 370 5.11 -9.85 11.63
N ASP A 371 5.14 -8.52 11.47
CA ASP A 371 6.33 -7.68 11.42
C ASP A 371 5.99 -6.31 12.00
N ASP A 372 6.19 -5.21 11.28
CA ASP A 372 5.94 -3.87 11.81
C ASP A 372 4.51 -3.41 11.54
N ALA A 373 3.98 -2.54 12.40
CA ALA A 373 2.64 -2.02 12.15
C ALA A 373 2.64 -0.93 11.09
N ILE A 374 3.67 -0.07 11.09
CA ILE A 374 3.92 0.94 10.06
C ILE A 374 5.42 0.97 9.77
N HIS A 375 5.82 0.68 8.53
CA HIS A 375 7.22 0.64 8.10
C HIS A 375 7.45 1.56 6.89
N SER A 376 8.50 2.37 6.93
CA SER A 376 8.96 3.18 5.81
C SER A 376 10.47 3.12 5.65
N ASP A 377 10.97 2.82 4.44
CA ASP A 377 12.41 2.98 4.13
C ASP A 377 12.89 4.45 4.26
N ALA A 378 11.95 5.41 4.33
CA ALA A 378 12.19 6.85 4.41
C ALA A 378 11.47 7.48 5.62
N ALA A 379 10.64 8.52 5.44
CA ALA A 379 10.01 9.21 6.56
C ALA A 379 8.61 8.68 6.88
N VAL A 380 8.33 8.44 8.16
CA VAL A 380 6.96 8.32 8.68
C VAL A 380 6.55 9.65 9.31
N THR A 381 5.49 10.26 8.81
CA THR A 381 4.85 11.45 9.40
C THR A 381 3.41 11.15 9.78
N ILE A 382 3.10 11.24 11.08
CA ILE A 382 1.74 11.07 11.61
C ILE A 382 1.27 12.41 12.16
N GLN A 383 0.31 13.04 11.49
CA GLN A 383 -0.25 14.31 11.94
C GLN A 383 -1.34 14.12 12.99
N ASN A 384 -2.12 13.04 12.88
CA ASN A 384 -3.18 12.65 13.81
C ASN A 384 -3.64 11.21 13.54
N GLY A 385 -4.42 10.63 14.45
CA GLY A 385 -5.06 9.31 14.31
C GLY A 385 -5.33 8.65 15.66
N ASP A 386 -6.07 7.54 15.63
CA ASP A 386 -6.29 6.63 16.77
C ASP A 386 -5.70 5.26 16.43
N PHE A 387 -4.58 4.90 17.05
CA PHE A 387 -3.81 3.70 16.79
C PHE A 387 -3.87 2.74 17.97
N THR A 388 -4.42 1.55 17.73
CA THR A 388 -4.35 0.40 18.62
C THR A 388 -3.53 -0.68 17.91
N ILE A 389 -2.28 -0.84 18.31
CA ILE A 389 -1.31 -1.78 17.74
C ILE A 389 -1.08 -2.87 18.78
N ALA A 390 -1.85 -3.96 18.67
CA ALA A 390 -1.95 -4.95 19.75
C ALA A 390 -0.87 -6.03 19.71
N TYR A 391 -0.21 -6.21 18.56
CA TYR A 391 0.82 -7.22 18.33
C TYR A 391 1.65 -6.83 17.09
N CYS A 392 2.95 -6.61 17.28
CA CYS A 392 3.92 -6.27 16.24
C CYS A 392 5.35 -6.60 16.67
N TYR A 393 6.27 -6.66 15.71
CA TYR A 393 7.71 -6.60 15.96
C TYR A 393 8.06 -5.20 16.42
N GLU A 394 8.00 -4.22 15.52
CA GLU A 394 8.02 -2.79 15.86
C GLU A 394 6.66 -2.10 15.63
N GLY A 395 6.37 -1.07 16.42
CA GLY A 395 5.14 -0.30 16.26
C GLY A 395 5.18 0.62 15.04
N ILE A 396 6.14 1.55 15.02
CA ILE A 396 6.34 2.51 13.93
C ILE A 396 7.83 2.59 13.63
N GLU A 397 8.21 2.24 12.41
CA GLU A 397 9.59 2.29 11.92
C GLU A 397 9.71 3.22 10.72
N GLY A 398 10.77 4.01 10.69
CA GLY A 398 11.37 4.43 9.43
C GLY A 398 12.73 5.09 9.61
N LEU A 399 13.33 5.57 8.51
CA LEU A 399 14.57 6.35 8.61
C LEU A 399 14.39 7.54 9.56
N SER A 400 13.24 8.22 9.49
CA SER A 400 12.86 9.26 10.44
C SER A 400 11.38 9.20 10.77
N VAL A 401 11.04 9.54 12.02
CA VAL A 401 9.65 9.53 12.50
C VAL A 401 9.27 10.90 13.07
N THR A 402 8.18 11.47 12.56
CA THR A 402 7.57 12.69 13.09
C THR A 402 6.12 12.44 13.49
N ILE A 403 5.76 12.74 14.72
CA ILE A 403 4.39 12.62 15.24
C ILE A 403 3.92 13.99 15.73
N ASP A 404 2.89 14.56 15.09
CA ASP A 404 2.34 15.85 15.49
C ASP A 404 1.30 15.74 16.59
N ASP A 405 0.40 14.75 16.49
CA ASP A 405 -0.67 14.48 17.45
C ASP A 405 -1.23 13.06 17.24
N GLY A 406 -2.17 12.63 18.09
CA GLY A 406 -2.87 11.35 17.98
C GLY A 406 -2.99 10.59 19.29
N THR A 407 -3.60 9.41 19.24
CA THR A 407 -3.65 8.45 20.36
C THR A 407 -3.00 7.15 19.92
N PHE A 408 -2.11 6.62 20.76
CA PHE A 408 -1.31 5.43 20.46
C PHE A 408 -1.36 4.47 21.65
N ASP A 409 -1.86 3.26 21.43
CA ASP A 409 -1.79 2.12 22.34
C ASP A 409 -1.00 1.02 21.62
N ILE A 410 0.29 0.87 21.96
CA ILE A 410 1.25 0.03 21.24
C ILE A 410 1.77 -1.06 22.17
N THR A 411 1.67 -2.31 21.71
CA THR A 411 2.34 -3.47 22.30
C THR A 411 3.25 -4.12 21.26
N SER A 412 4.56 -3.99 21.45
CA SER A 412 5.62 -4.40 20.52
C SER A 412 6.57 -5.42 21.16
N VAL A 413 7.22 -6.22 20.32
CA VAL A 413 8.22 -7.20 20.75
C VAL A 413 9.62 -6.59 20.76
N ASP A 414 9.97 -5.82 19.74
CA ASP A 414 11.19 -5.03 19.70
C ASP A 414 10.86 -3.60 20.09
N ASP A 415 10.76 -2.65 19.18
CA ASP A 415 10.59 -1.25 19.55
C ASP A 415 9.17 -0.71 19.38
N GLY A 416 8.75 0.16 20.29
CA GLY A 416 7.45 0.84 20.13
C GLY A 416 7.47 1.83 18.96
N ILE A 417 8.53 2.64 18.90
CA ILE A 417 8.84 3.55 17.79
C ILE A 417 10.35 3.48 17.57
N ASN A 418 10.75 3.17 16.34
CA ASN A 418 12.14 3.08 15.94
C ASN A 418 12.43 4.09 14.83
N ALA A 419 13.55 4.80 14.96
CA ALA A 419 14.16 5.50 13.86
C ALA A 419 15.55 4.93 13.60
N GLY A 420 15.62 4.00 12.65
CA GLY A 420 16.83 3.41 12.12
C GLY A 420 16.79 3.47 10.61
N GLY A 421 17.87 3.92 9.98
CA GLY A 421 17.97 3.75 8.53
C GLY A 421 18.14 2.27 8.19
N GLY A 422 17.40 1.79 7.21
CA GLY A 422 17.49 0.41 6.72
C GLY A 422 16.52 0.18 5.58
N THR A 423 16.86 -0.76 4.68
CA THR A 423 15.88 -1.41 3.81
C THR A 423 15.36 -2.63 4.58
N ASP A 424 14.06 -2.90 4.51
CA ASP A 424 13.44 -4.07 5.15
C ASP A 424 14.35 -5.32 5.07
N SER A 425 14.75 -5.82 6.24
CA SER A 425 15.53 -7.06 6.32
C SER A 425 14.71 -8.20 6.91
N SER A 426 13.44 -7.95 7.15
CA SER A 426 12.46 -8.83 7.78
C SER A 426 11.76 -9.78 6.79
N GLY A 427 11.86 -9.53 5.49
CA GLY A 427 11.63 -10.56 4.49
C GLY A 427 12.60 -11.74 4.72
N PHE A 428 12.13 -12.98 4.61
CA PHE A 428 12.89 -14.24 4.80
C PHE A 428 14.10 -14.44 3.84
N GLY A 429 14.72 -13.38 3.33
CA GLY A 429 15.97 -13.36 2.58
C GLY A 429 17.06 -12.68 3.41
N GLY A 430 17.68 -13.45 4.31
CA GLY A 430 18.78 -12.97 5.14
C GLY A 430 19.82 -12.15 4.35
N GLY A 431 19.90 -10.86 4.69
CA GLY A 431 20.94 -9.96 4.21
C GLY A 431 22.31 -10.62 4.35
N ARG A 432 23.11 -10.54 3.29
CA ARG A 432 24.47 -11.10 3.27
C ARG A 432 25.26 -10.56 4.46
N PRO A 433 25.94 -11.41 5.25
CA PRO A 433 26.81 -10.94 6.31
C PRO A 433 27.98 -10.15 5.71
N GLY A 434 27.93 -8.82 5.85
CA GLY A 434 29.06 -7.93 5.54
C GLY A 434 28.76 -6.64 4.78
N GLN A 435 27.52 -6.15 4.72
CA GLN A 435 27.24 -4.89 4.00
C GLN A 435 26.32 -3.87 4.70
N GLU A 436 26.19 -3.90 6.02
CA GLU A 436 25.56 -2.82 6.79
C GLU A 436 26.59 -2.32 7.83
N GLN A 437 27.29 -1.23 7.51
CA GLN A 437 28.11 -0.53 8.49
C GLN A 437 27.22 0.54 9.13
N PHE A 438 26.50 0.18 10.19
CA PHE A 438 25.74 1.11 11.03
C PHE A 438 26.61 2.29 11.44
N ALA A 439 26.32 3.44 10.87
CA ALA A 439 26.79 4.72 11.33
C ALA A 439 25.54 5.51 11.66
N SER A 440 25.48 6.08 12.87
CA SER A 440 24.53 7.13 13.23
C SER A 440 24.42 8.11 12.06
N SER A 441 23.30 8.07 11.34
CA SER A 441 23.06 8.99 10.24
C SER A 441 22.51 10.28 10.86
N SER A 442 22.90 11.45 10.34
CA SER A 442 22.23 12.71 10.75
C SER A 442 20.76 12.75 10.37
N ASP A 443 20.35 11.82 9.50
CA ASP A 443 19.05 11.80 8.85
C ASP A 443 18.06 10.97 9.69
N SER A 444 18.57 10.19 10.65
CA SER A 444 17.76 9.43 11.60
C SER A 444 17.36 10.29 12.80
N TYR A 445 16.06 10.41 13.03
CA TYR A 445 15.53 11.12 14.19
C TYR A 445 14.09 10.72 14.50
N ILE A 446 13.71 10.94 15.76
CA ILE A 446 12.32 10.93 16.21
C ILE A 446 11.96 12.31 16.75
N THR A 447 10.87 12.89 16.23
CA THR A 447 10.27 14.11 16.76
C THR A 447 8.81 13.87 17.15
N ILE A 448 8.48 14.12 18.42
CA ILE A 448 7.12 14.04 18.96
C ILE A 448 6.67 15.45 19.37
N ASN A 449 5.72 16.04 18.64
CA ASN A 449 5.18 17.37 18.92
C ASN A 449 3.97 17.35 19.87
N GLY A 450 3.24 16.24 19.93
CA GLY A 450 2.00 16.09 20.68
C GLY A 450 1.53 14.63 20.71
N GLY A 451 0.28 14.41 21.15
CA GLY A 451 -0.33 13.08 21.25
C GLY A 451 -0.35 12.46 22.65
N ASN A 452 -1.06 11.33 22.76
CA ASN A 452 -1.17 10.52 23.96
C ASN A 452 -0.72 9.08 23.67
N PHE A 453 0.34 8.63 24.33
CA PHE A 453 0.98 7.35 24.10
C PHE A 453 0.91 6.46 25.33
N VAL A 454 0.52 5.21 25.11
CA VAL A 454 0.71 4.10 26.02
C VAL A 454 1.51 3.06 25.23
N ILE A 455 2.78 2.89 25.56
CA ILE A 455 3.67 1.96 24.87
C ILE A 455 4.17 0.92 25.87
N VAL A 456 3.93 -0.35 25.56
CA VAL A 456 4.47 -1.49 26.29
C VAL A 456 5.33 -2.29 25.36
N SER A 457 6.64 -2.24 25.57
CA SER A 457 7.60 -2.91 24.68
C SER A 457 8.47 -3.93 25.41
N THR A 458 8.90 -4.97 24.70
CA THR A 458 9.98 -5.84 25.19
C THR A 458 11.36 -5.38 24.71
N GLY A 459 11.48 -4.74 23.55
CA GLY A 459 12.59 -3.85 23.23
C GLY A 459 12.41 -2.49 23.90
N ASP A 460 12.94 -1.45 23.27
CA ASP A 460 12.80 -0.09 23.74
C ASP A 460 11.38 0.42 23.45
N CYS A 461 10.90 1.41 24.21
CA CYS A 461 9.63 2.02 23.82
C CYS A 461 9.83 3.03 22.68
N ILE A 462 10.94 3.77 22.74
CA ILE A 462 11.36 4.70 21.71
C ILE A 462 12.88 4.53 21.55
N ASP A 463 13.30 4.04 20.38
CA ASP A 463 14.72 3.97 19.98
C ASP A 463 14.98 4.92 18.81
N SER A 464 16.00 5.76 18.92
CA SER A 464 16.47 6.57 17.81
C SER A 464 17.97 6.41 17.62
N ASN A 465 18.36 5.91 16.45
CA ASN A 465 19.76 5.89 16.00
C ASN A 465 20.34 7.30 15.72
N GLY A 466 19.55 8.36 15.96
CA GLY A 466 20.00 9.74 15.94
C GLY A 466 19.30 10.59 17.00
N ALA A 467 18.70 11.71 16.62
CA ALA A 467 18.15 12.66 17.61
C ALA A 467 16.75 12.29 18.07
N LEU A 468 16.49 12.38 19.38
CA LEU A 468 15.16 12.27 19.96
C LEU A 468 14.69 13.62 20.52
N THR A 469 13.64 14.18 19.94
CA THR A 469 13.03 15.45 20.38
C THR A 469 11.58 15.26 20.79
N ILE A 470 11.24 15.58 22.03
CA ILE A 470 9.88 15.56 22.56
C ILE A 470 9.46 17.00 22.89
N ASN A 471 8.63 17.61 22.03
CA ASN A 471 8.15 18.97 22.23
C ASN A 471 6.86 19.05 23.06
N GLY A 472 6.07 17.99 23.10
CA GLY A 472 4.79 17.92 23.82
C GLY A 472 4.24 16.50 23.89
N GLY A 473 2.99 16.37 24.36
CA GLY A 473 2.30 15.09 24.52
C GLY A 473 2.37 14.48 25.92
N THR A 474 1.64 13.38 26.12
CA THR A 474 1.69 12.53 27.32
C THR A 474 2.16 11.14 26.91
N LEU A 475 3.28 10.68 27.46
CA LEU A 475 3.92 9.43 27.10
C LEU A 475 4.05 8.54 28.34
N ASP A 476 3.24 7.48 28.40
CA ASP A 476 3.33 6.43 29.41
C ASP A 476 4.04 5.21 28.81
N LEU A 477 5.34 5.08 29.12
CA LEU A 477 6.24 4.12 28.49
C LEU A 477 6.64 3.02 29.48
N THR A 478 6.48 1.75 29.08
CA THR A 478 6.83 0.58 29.89
C THR A 478 7.73 -0.36 29.09
N CYS A 479 9.03 -0.34 29.36
CA CYS A 479 9.99 -1.30 28.81
C CYS A 479 10.11 -2.52 29.74
N ASN A 480 9.87 -3.72 29.20
CA ASN A 480 9.96 -4.98 29.95
C ASN A 480 11.22 -5.80 29.61
N GLY A 481 12.01 -5.34 28.64
CA GLY A 481 13.21 -6.00 28.15
C GLY A 481 14.38 -6.00 29.12
N SER A 482 15.15 -7.08 29.11
CA SER A 482 16.43 -7.12 29.83
C SER A 482 17.54 -6.54 28.95
N GLY A 483 18.00 -5.34 29.28
CA GLY A 483 19.06 -4.65 28.53
C GLY A 483 18.55 -3.52 27.63
N ASN A 484 17.23 -3.39 27.55
CA ASN A 484 16.49 -2.35 26.85
C ASN A 484 16.04 -1.28 27.85
N THR A 485 15.68 -0.11 27.34
CA THR A 485 15.24 1.07 28.09
C THR A 485 13.98 1.68 27.47
N ALA A 486 13.18 2.41 28.26
CA ALA A 486 12.00 3.06 27.68
C ALA A 486 12.36 4.16 26.67
N LEU A 487 13.50 4.84 26.83
CA LEU A 487 14.02 5.81 25.87
C LEU A 487 15.51 5.53 25.59
N ASP A 488 15.82 5.13 24.36
CA ASP A 488 17.19 5.05 23.85
C ASP A 488 17.39 6.07 22.73
N CYS A 489 18.55 6.72 22.73
CA CYS A 489 18.95 7.55 21.61
C CYS A 489 20.47 7.69 21.50
N ASP A 490 21.00 7.48 20.30
CA ASP A 490 22.42 7.65 19.99
C ASP A 490 22.84 9.12 19.85
N GLY A 491 21.87 9.99 19.53
CA GLY A 491 22.07 11.42 19.30
C GLY A 491 21.71 12.30 20.50
N THR A 492 21.17 13.49 20.20
CA THR A 492 20.77 14.43 21.25
C THR A 492 19.35 14.14 21.69
N TYR A 493 19.17 13.89 22.98
CA TYR A 493 17.87 13.91 23.63
C TYR A 493 17.46 15.32 24.05
N THR A 494 16.27 15.74 23.64
CA THR A 494 15.66 17.00 24.09
C THR A 494 14.20 16.80 24.45
N ASN A 495 13.83 17.06 25.71
CA ASN A 495 12.43 17.21 26.11
C ASN A 495 12.12 18.70 26.37
N ASN A 496 11.34 19.32 25.49
CA ASN A 496 10.94 20.73 25.53
C ASN A 496 9.56 20.96 26.17
N GLY A 497 8.84 19.91 26.59
CA GLY A 497 7.49 20.07 27.15
C GLY A 497 6.59 18.84 27.21
N GLY A 498 7.09 17.64 26.88
CA GLY A 498 6.33 16.40 27.03
C GLY A 498 6.25 15.93 28.48
N ASP A 499 5.09 15.39 28.87
CA ASP A 499 4.90 14.67 30.13
C ASP A 499 5.26 13.20 29.92
N VAL A 500 6.49 12.82 30.29
CA VAL A 500 7.05 11.50 30.01
C VAL A 500 7.19 10.72 31.32
N THR A 501 6.52 9.57 31.38
CA THR A 501 6.63 8.62 32.49
C THR A 501 7.23 7.33 31.97
N THR A 502 8.33 6.89 32.58
CA THR A 502 8.94 5.60 32.28
C THR A 502 8.98 4.72 33.53
N ASN A 503 9.07 3.40 33.34
CA ASN A 503 9.24 2.45 34.43
C ASN A 503 10.71 2.24 34.87
N ASP A 504 11.68 2.78 34.14
CA ASP A 504 13.12 2.59 34.36
C ASP A 504 13.88 3.89 34.72
N GLY A 505 13.23 5.06 34.61
CA GLY A 505 13.78 6.37 34.93
C GLY A 505 14.55 7.04 33.78
N SER A 506 14.47 6.48 32.57
CA SER A 506 15.17 6.96 31.37
C SER A 506 14.73 8.36 30.92
N GLU A 507 13.59 8.88 31.39
CA GLU A 507 13.17 10.27 31.11
C GLU A 507 14.16 11.34 31.61
N ASN A 508 15.03 10.98 32.57
CA ASN A 508 16.04 11.91 33.10
C ASN A 508 17.41 11.73 32.44
N ASN A 509 17.66 10.58 31.83
CA ASN A 509 18.91 10.21 31.20
C ASN A 509 18.64 9.00 30.30
N PRO A 510 18.23 9.22 29.04
CA PRO A 510 17.99 8.13 28.11
C PRO A 510 19.27 7.32 27.91
N GLY A 511 19.10 6.07 27.47
CA GLY A 511 20.20 5.24 27.03
C GLY A 511 21.15 6.05 26.16
N GLN A 512 22.43 6.05 26.51
CA GLN A 512 23.49 6.33 25.54
C GLN A 512 24.17 5.00 25.39
N MET A 513 24.07 4.36 24.23
CA MET A 513 24.69 3.06 23.98
C MET A 513 26.13 3.05 24.50
N GLY A 514 26.33 2.33 25.60
CA GLY A 514 27.53 2.50 26.39
C GLY A 514 27.59 1.47 27.48
N GLY A 515 27.85 0.21 27.09
CA GLY A 515 28.14 -0.92 27.96
C GLY A 515 28.96 -0.53 29.19
N GLY A 516 28.23 -0.20 30.26
CA GLY A 516 28.79 0.13 31.55
C GLY A 516 29.06 -1.16 32.29
N MET A 517 30.24 -1.74 32.06
CA MET A 517 30.81 -2.79 32.91
C MET A 517 30.44 -2.55 34.37
N GLY A 518 29.72 -3.51 34.95
CA GLY A 518 29.32 -3.52 36.34
C GLY A 518 30.45 -3.03 37.26
N GLY A 519 30.13 -2.02 38.06
CA GLY A 519 31.06 -1.35 38.93
C GLY A 519 31.93 -2.33 39.72
N GLN A 520 33.25 -2.16 39.61
CA GLN A 520 34.23 -2.76 40.49
C GLN A 520 33.92 -2.37 41.94
N GLY A 521 33.23 -3.27 42.65
CA GLY A 521 32.99 -3.20 44.07
C GLY A 521 34.30 -3.34 44.84
N GLY A 522 34.72 -2.22 45.42
CA GLY A 522 35.96 -2.00 46.16
C GLY A 522 36.47 -3.13 47.05
N MET A 523 37.79 -3.37 46.92
CA MET A 523 38.62 -3.92 47.97
C MET A 523 38.39 -3.17 49.29
N ARG A 524 37.90 -3.88 50.32
CA ARG A 524 37.97 -3.42 51.71
C ARG A 524 39.39 -3.64 52.26
N PRO A 525 40.02 -2.62 52.89
CA PRO A 525 41.19 -2.85 53.73
C PRO A 525 40.78 -3.47 55.07
N GLY A 526 41.63 -4.37 55.57
CA GLY A 526 41.27 -5.38 56.55
C GLY A 526 41.02 -4.95 57.99
N ARG A 527 40.63 -5.97 58.76
CA ARG A 527 41.12 -6.26 60.11
C ARG A 527 41.35 -7.75 60.24
#